data_AF-A2ESD5-F1
#
_entry.id   AF-A2ESD5-F1
#
_cell.length_a   1.000
_cell.length_b   1.000
_cell.length_c   1.000
_cell.angle_alpha   90.00
_cell.angle_beta   90.00
_cell.angle_gamma   90.00
#
_symmetry.space_group_name_H-M   'P 1'
#
loop_
_entity.id
_entity.type
_entity.pdbx_description
1 polymer ?
#
loop_
_entity_poly.entity_id
_entity_poly.type
_entity_poly.pdbx_seq_one_letter_code
_entity_poly.pdbx_strand_id
1 'polypeptide(L)'
;MSDQDIHPNKYGEVRDKFKYYIDSYNALYQLKTEKEEELNKIYKMIQTELIDSEKRLPQILIKDIFDIIPYNNRYTKSYLYLAKLISDDYHILEVRNVDLFQTYCFTKNMELN
;
A
#
# COMPACT_ATOMS: atom_id res chain seq x y z
N MET A 1 7.74 -0.68 47.09
CA MET A 1 7.48 -0.28 45.71
C MET A 1 8.21 -1.30 44.86
N SER A 2 7.46 -2.16 44.16
CA SER A 2 8.03 -3.16 43.27
C SER A 2 8.23 -2.47 41.93
N ASP A 3 9.48 -2.20 41.58
CA ASP A 3 9.85 -1.88 40.20
C ASP A 3 9.58 -3.14 39.38
N GLN A 4 8.37 -3.21 38.82
CA GLN A 4 8.07 -4.19 37.79
C GLN A 4 8.87 -3.76 36.57
N ASP A 5 10.04 -4.37 36.40
CA ASP A 5 10.78 -4.38 35.15
C ASP A 5 9.81 -4.89 34.08
N ILE A 6 9.24 -3.98 33.30
CA ILE A 6 8.36 -4.30 32.17
C ILE A 6 9.31 -4.86 31.12
N HIS A 7 9.61 -6.15 31.21
CA HIS A 7 10.21 -6.89 30.12
C HIS A 7 9.40 -6.56 28.88
N PRO A 8 10.03 -6.00 27.82
CA PRO A 8 9.30 -5.75 26.58
C PRO A 8 8.61 -7.04 26.20
N ASN A 9 7.28 -7.00 26.14
CA ASN A 9 6.52 -8.16 25.66
C ASN A 9 7.14 -8.53 24.30
N LYS A 10 7.59 -9.78 24.13
CA LYS A 10 8.20 -10.27 22.88
C LYS A 10 7.40 -9.87 21.63
N TYR A 11 6.08 -9.72 21.78
CA TYR A 11 5.20 -9.16 20.75
C TYR A 11 5.54 -7.70 20.38
N GLY A 12 5.74 -6.82 21.36
CA GLY A 12 6.11 -5.42 21.16
C GLY A 12 7.42 -5.25 20.40
N GLU A 13 8.46 -6.01 20.78
CA GLU A 13 9.75 -5.97 20.07
C GLU A 13 9.62 -6.36 18.60
N VAL A 14 8.88 -7.44 18.30
CA VAL A 14 8.64 -7.89 16.92
C VAL A 14 7.76 -6.89 16.17
N ARG A 15 6.71 -6.38 16.81
CA ARG A 15 5.81 -5.39 16.21
C ARG A 15 6.58 -4.13 15.84
N ASP A 16 7.44 -3.62 16.71
CA ASP A 16 8.18 -2.39 16.48
C ASP A 16 9.19 -2.56 15.34
N LYS A 17 9.84 -3.73 15.25
CA LYS A 17 10.72 -4.08 14.13
C LYS A 17 10.01 -4.04 12.77
N PHE A 18 8.74 -4.45 12.72
CA PHE A 18 7.93 -4.50 11.49
C PHE A 18 6.87 -3.40 11.40
N LYS A 19 6.94 -2.39 12.28
CA LYS A 19 5.91 -1.34 12.43
C LYS A 19 5.55 -0.70 11.10
N TYR A 20 6.55 -0.37 10.30
CA TYR A 20 6.39 0.27 9.00
C TYR A 20 5.58 -0.56 8.00
N TYR A 21 5.81 -1.87 7.95
CA TYR A 21 4.99 -2.77 7.14
C TYR A 21 3.57 -2.86 7.68
N ILE A 22 3.43 -3.08 8.99
CA ILE A 22 2.12 -3.25 9.63
C ILE A 22 1.26 -2.00 9.43
N ASP A 23 1.80 -0.83 9.73
CA ASP A 23 1.08 0.44 9.65
C ASP A 23 0.73 0.79 8.18
N SER A 24 1.66 0.54 7.24
CA SER A 24 1.41 0.81 5.80
C SER A 24 0.32 -0.09 5.21
N TYR A 25 0.37 -1.40 5.45
CA TYR A 25 -0.67 -2.31 4.96
C TYR A 25 -1.98 -2.12 5.72
N ASN A 26 -1.96 -1.78 7.01
CA ASN A 26 -3.18 -1.41 7.72
C ASN A 26 -3.87 -0.21 7.05
N ALA A 27 -3.12 0.81 6.63
CA ALA A 27 -3.70 1.94 5.92
C ALA A 27 -4.31 1.54 4.56
N LEU A 28 -3.68 0.62 3.82
CA LEU A 28 -4.22 0.10 2.57
C LEU A 28 -5.49 -0.74 2.78
N TYR A 29 -5.49 -1.68 3.72
CA TYR A 29 -6.65 -2.54 4.00
C TYR A 29 -7.81 -1.77 4.63
N GLN A 30 -7.54 -0.71 5.39
CA GLN A 30 -8.56 0.12 6.04
C GLN A 30 -8.93 1.37 5.24
N LEU A 31 -8.47 1.48 3.98
CA LEU A 31 -8.78 2.60 3.10
C LEU A 31 -10.29 2.77 2.96
N LYS A 32 -10.78 3.98 3.22
CA LYS A 32 -12.22 4.27 3.22
C LYS A 32 -12.57 5.64 2.63
N THR A 33 -11.71 6.13 1.76
CA THR A 33 -11.77 7.48 1.19
C THR A 33 -11.55 7.46 -0.31
N GLU A 34 -12.16 8.41 -1.00
CA GLU A 34 -11.96 8.70 -2.42
C GLU A 34 -11.36 10.09 -2.63
N LYS A 35 -11.07 10.83 -1.55
CA LYS A 35 -10.52 12.18 -1.63
C LYS A 35 -9.03 12.11 -1.97
N GLU A 36 -8.65 12.72 -3.09
CA GLU A 36 -7.26 12.72 -3.57
C GLU A 36 -6.26 13.23 -2.52
N GLU A 37 -6.60 14.26 -1.75
CA GLU A 37 -5.72 14.75 -0.69
C GLU A 37 -5.41 13.70 0.39
N GLU A 38 -6.40 12.88 0.76
CA GLU A 38 -6.21 11.81 1.73
C GLU A 38 -5.46 10.62 1.11
N LEU A 39 -5.74 10.30 -0.16
CA LEU A 39 -5.01 9.28 -0.91
C LEU A 39 -3.53 9.65 -1.09
N ASN A 40 -3.23 10.92 -1.38
CA ASN A 40 -1.86 11.42 -1.49
C ASN A 40 -1.08 11.34 -0.17
N LYS A 41 -1.76 11.45 0.97
CA LYS A 41 -1.12 11.22 2.29
C LYS A 41 -0.77 9.74 2.48
N ILE A 42 -1.68 8.83 2.10
CA ILE A 42 -1.44 7.39 2.14
C ILE A 42 -0.29 7.03 1.19
N TYR A 43 -0.29 7.58 -0.03
CA TYR A 43 0.76 7.38 -1.01
C TYR A 43 2.14 7.79 -0.47
N LYS A 44 2.27 9.03 0.03
CA LYS A 44 3.53 9.52 0.61
C LYS A 44 4.02 8.65 1.77
N MET A 45 3.12 8.21 2.63
CA MET A 45 3.49 7.31 3.73
C MET A 45 4.05 5.99 3.20
N ILE A 46 3.37 5.36 2.24
CA ILE A 46 3.83 4.11 1.63
C ILE A 46 5.16 4.30 0.89
N GLN A 47 5.30 5.40 0.17
CA GLN A 47 6.51 5.77 -0.55
C GLN A 47 7.71 5.80 0.38
N THR A 48 7.65 6.62 1.43
CA THR A 48 8.73 6.77 2.40
C THR A 48 8.98 5.48 3.19
N GLU A 49 7.91 4.84 3.67
CA GLU A 49 8.06 3.74 4.62
C GLU A 49 8.38 2.39 4.00
N LEU A 50 8.05 2.19 2.71
CA LEU A 50 8.24 0.93 2.01
C LEU A 50 9.20 1.04 0.81
N ILE A 51 9.06 2.06 -0.04
CA ILE A 51 9.87 2.14 -1.27
C ILE A 51 11.22 2.79 -1.00
N ASP A 52 11.23 4.01 -0.44
CA ASP A 52 12.45 4.79 -0.21
C ASP A 52 13.35 4.13 0.85
N SER A 53 12.77 3.32 1.73
CA SER A 53 13.53 2.50 2.69
C SER A 53 13.97 1.14 2.14
N GLU A 54 13.83 0.91 0.82
CA GLU A 54 14.22 -0.30 0.08
C GLU A 54 13.56 -1.61 0.60
N LYS A 55 12.46 -1.47 1.34
CA LYS A 55 11.72 -2.59 1.94
C LYS A 55 10.83 -3.31 0.93
N ARG A 56 10.25 -2.58 -0.03
CA ARG A 56 9.40 -3.12 -1.09
C ARG A 56 9.71 -2.46 -2.43
N LEU A 57 9.75 -3.29 -3.46
CA LEU A 57 9.83 -2.82 -4.83
C LEU A 57 8.47 -2.24 -5.27
N PRO A 58 8.44 -1.14 -6.04
CA PRO A 58 7.21 -0.52 -6.52
C PRO A 58 6.28 -1.50 -7.26
N GLN A 59 6.84 -2.41 -8.07
CA GLN A 59 6.06 -3.40 -8.82
C GLN A 59 5.34 -4.39 -7.89
N ILE A 60 5.99 -4.78 -6.79
CA ILE A 60 5.39 -5.66 -5.78
C ILE A 60 4.25 -4.93 -5.07
N LEU A 61 4.45 -3.66 -4.74
CA LEU A 61 3.44 -2.86 -4.07
C LEU A 61 2.19 -2.63 -4.94
N ILE A 62 2.36 -2.37 -6.24
CA ILE A 62 1.22 -2.26 -7.17
C ILE A 62 0.45 -3.59 -7.20
N LYS A 63 1.16 -4.72 -7.26
CA LYS A 63 0.53 -6.04 -7.19
C LYS A 63 -0.25 -6.23 -5.88
N ASP A 64 0.36 -5.90 -4.74
CA ASP A 64 -0.29 -6.02 -3.44
C ASP A 64 -1.57 -5.16 -3.37
N ILE A 65 -1.54 -3.94 -3.93
CA ILE A 65 -2.73 -3.09 -4.03
C ILE A 65 -3.83 -3.79 -4.84
N PHE A 66 -3.49 -4.41 -5.96
CA PHE A 66 -4.46 -5.16 -6.76
C PHE A 66 -5.02 -6.38 -6.03
N ASP A 67 -4.18 -7.11 -5.28
CA ASP A 67 -4.60 -8.24 -4.45
C ASP A 67 -5.54 -7.81 -3.30
N ILE A 68 -5.51 -6.53 -2.88
CA ILE A 68 -6.41 -5.97 -1.85
C ILE A 68 -7.79 -5.63 -2.40
N ILE A 69 -7.90 -5.21 -3.67
CA ILE A 69 -9.16 -4.73 -4.28
C ILE A 69 -10.35 -5.67 -4.05
N PRO A 70 -10.24 -7.01 -4.22
CA PRO A 70 -11.37 -7.92 -4.00
C PRO A 70 -11.97 -7.85 -2.59
N TYR A 71 -11.18 -7.47 -1.59
CA TYR A 71 -11.58 -7.43 -0.18
C TYR A 71 -12.17 -6.09 0.26
N ASN A 72 -11.95 -5.02 -0.51
CA ASN A 72 -12.47 -3.69 -0.23
C ASN A 72 -12.92 -2.95 -1.51
N ASN A 73 -13.67 -3.67 -2.34
CA ASN A 73 -14.02 -3.29 -3.71
C ASN A 73 -14.78 -1.96 -3.84
N ARG A 74 -15.46 -1.48 -2.78
CA ARG A 74 -16.12 -0.17 -2.76
C ARG A 74 -15.16 0.95 -3.16
N TYR A 75 -13.89 0.84 -2.78
CA TYR A 75 -12.86 1.85 -3.02
C TYR A 75 -11.91 1.48 -4.16
N THR A 76 -12.35 0.65 -5.12
CA THR A 76 -11.52 0.23 -6.26
C THR A 76 -10.87 1.41 -6.98
N LYS A 77 -11.58 2.51 -7.19
CA LYS A 77 -11.03 3.71 -7.84
C LYS A 77 -9.85 4.30 -7.07
N SER A 78 -9.95 4.37 -5.75
CA SER A 78 -8.88 4.84 -4.88
C SER A 78 -7.64 3.94 -4.95
N TYR A 79 -7.83 2.63 -5.00
CA TYR A 79 -6.72 1.68 -5.17
C TYR A 79 -6.06 1.82 -6.54
N LEU A 80 -6.85 1.95 -7.62
CA LEU A 80 -6.32 2.18 -8.96
C LEU A 80 -5.56 3.52 -9.06
N TYR A 81 -6.04 4.56 -8.37
CA TYR A 81 -5.35 5.85 -8.27
C TYR A 81 -3.99 5.71 -7.57
N LEU A 82 -3.92 5.02 -6.42
CA LEU A 82 -2.67 4.77 -5.72
C LEU A 82 -1.68 3.95 -6.59
N ALA A 83 -2.17 2.90 -7.25
CA ALA A 83 -1.37 2.11 -8.17
C ALA A 83 -0.83 2.95 -9.33
N LYS A 84 -1.64 3.88 -9.87
CA LYS A 84 -1.22 4.79 -10.94
C LYS A 84 -0.11 5.74 -10.47
N LEU A 85 -0.26 6.36 -9.29
CA LEU A 85 0.79 7.23 -8.73
C LEU A 85 2.13 6.49 -8.60
N ILE A 86 2.12 5.27 -8.06
CA ILE A 86 3.33 4.45 -7.94
C ILE A 86 3.89 4.11 -9.33
N SER A 87 3.02 3.77 -10.27
CA SER A 87 3.42 3.43 -11.64
C SER A 87 4.08 4.60 -12.36
N ASP A 88 3.49 5.78 -12.24
CA ASP A 88 3.93 7.01 -12.91
C ASP A 88 5.25 7.50 -12.29
N ASP A 89 5.34 7.60 -10.96
CA ASP A 89 6.53 8.12 -10.28
C ASP A 89 7.75 7.20 -10.44
N TYR A 90 7.53 5.87 -10.45
CA TYR A 90 8.60 4.88 -10.56
C TYR A 90 8.75 4.28 -11.97
N HIS A 91 8.04 4.83 -12.96
CA HIS A 91 8.12 4.44 -14.37
C HIS A 91 7.91 2.93 -14.60
N ILE A 92 6.93 2.35 -13.91
CA ILE A 92 6.59 0.93 -14.05
C ILE A 92 5.74 0.73 -15.29
N LEU A 93 6.26 -0.02 -16.27
CA LEU A 93 5.57 -0.28 -17.54
C LEU A 93 4.69 -1.53 -17.48
N GLU A 94 5.09 -2.54 -16.71
CA GLU A 94 4.38 -3.82 -16.61
C GLU A 94 4.47 -4.40 -15.21
N VAL A 95 3.33 -4.86 -14.68
CA VAL A 95 3.26 -5.62 -13.43
C VAL A 95 2.93 -7.06 -13.78
N ARG A 96 3.92 -7.96 -13.65
CA ARG A 96 3.75 -9.38 -13.97
C ARG A 96 2.90 -10.08 -12.91
N ASN A 97 2.13 -11.09 -13.32
CA ASN A 97 1.32 -11.94 -12.43
C ASN A 97 0.17 -11.21 -11.72
N VAL A 98 -0.44 -10.25 -12.40
CA VAL A 98 -1.70 -9.61 -11.99
C VAL A 98 -2.82 -10.21 -12.86
N ASP A 99 -4.02 -10.35 -12.31
CA ASP A 99 -5.17 -10.84 -13.08
C ASP A 99 -5.36 -9.98 -14.34
N LEU A 100 -5.63 -10.62 -15.48
CA LEU A 100 -5.91 -9.96 -16.75
C LEU A 100 -7.06 -8.95 -16.61
N PHE A 101 -8.04 -9.24 -15.75
CA PHE A 101 -9.13 -8.31 -15.46
C PHE A 101 -8.63 -7.03 -14.76
N GLN A 102 -7.75 -7.17 -13.76
CA GLN A 102 -7.18 -6.04 -13.03
C GLN A 102 -6.25 -5.20 -13.93
N THR A 103 -5.44 -5.87 -14.75
CA THR A 103 -4.59 -5.23 -15.75
C THR A 103 -5.42 -4.44 -16.77
N TYR A 104 -6.50 -5.03 -17.28
CA TYR A 104 -7.43 -4.36 -18.20
C TYR A 104 -8.13 -3.16 -17.57
N CYS A 105 -8.63 -3.28 -16.33
CA CYS A 105 -9.24 -2.17 -15.62
C CYS A 105 -8.24 -1.03 -15.40
N PHE A 106 -7.00 -1.36 -15.08
CA PHE A 106 -5.94 -0.37 -14.86
C PHE A 106 -5.58 0.38 -16.15
N THR A 107 -5.28 -0.33 -17.24
CA THR A 107 -4.93 0.30 -18.53
C THR A 107 -6.06 1.16 -19.08
N LYS A 108 -7.31 0.68 -19.01
CA LYS A 108 -8.48 1.47 -19.44
C LYS A 108 -8.67 2.76 -18.63
N ASN A 109 -8.39 2.74 -17.32
CA ASN A 109 -8.45 3.96 -16.50
C ASN A 109 -7.27 4.91 -16.76
N MET A 110 -6.13 4.42 -17.28
CA MET A 110 -5.01 5.25 -17.70
C MET A 110 -5.30 6.02 -18.99
N GLU A 111 -6.03 5.41 -19.94
CA GLU A 111 -6.38 6.02 -21.24
C GLU A 111 -7.51 7.07 -21.16
N LEU A 112 -8.25 7.12 -20.04
CA LEU A 112 -9.46 7.95 -19.89
C LEU A 112 -9.23 9.31 -19.22
N ASN A 113 -7.99 9.71 -18.93
CA ASN A 113 -7.66 11.01 -18.30
C ASN A 113 -6.53 11.72 -19.02
#